data_AF-X1K308-F1
#
_entry.id   AF-X1K308-F1
#
_cell.length_a   1.000
_cell.length_b   1.000
_cell.length_c   1.000
_cell.angle_alpha   90.00
_cell.angle_beta   90.00
_cell.angle_gamma   90.00
#
_symmetry.space_group_name_H-M   'P 1'
#
loop_
_entity.id
_entity.type
_entity.pdbx_description
1 polymer ?
#
loop_
_entity_poly.entity_id
_entity_poly.type
_entity_poly.pdbx_seq_one_letter_code
_entity_poly.pdbx_strand_id
1 'polypeptide(L)'
;MKPRKWIIVGVILLVAVSLISLYLYTLSVKMKKVEEERYKDFFSSLGIQKINPPVKAKDFTLEDLKRSAVSLRDFEGKVIFLNFWATWCPPCRIEMPAMEKLWQKFKDEDFVILAVDLREAREKVSSFIKENGYTFPVLLDSRGAV
;
A
#
# COMPACT_ATOMS: atom_id res chain seq x y z
N MET A 1 5.19 8.42 -65.48
CA MET A 1 6.09 9.35 -64.76
C MET A 1 5.30 10.17 -63.73
N LYS A 2 5.06 9.66 -62.52
CA LYS A 2 4.47 10.40 -61.37
C LYS A 2 4.67 9.78 -59.94
N PRO A 3 5.72 8.97 -59.62
CA PRO A 3 5.86 8.36 -58.28
C PRO A 3 6.39 9.31 -57.18
N ARG A 4 7.09 10.40 -57.53
CA ARG A 4 7.80 11.26 -56.56
C ARG A 4 6.89 12.03 -55.60
N LYS A 5 5.64 12.34 -55.99
CA LYS A 5 4.70 13.09 -55.13
C LYS A 5 4.20 12.27 -53.94
N TRP A 6 4.06 10.95 -54.10
CA TRP A 6 3.59 10.05 -53.04
C TRP A 6 4.65 9.80 -51.98
N ILE A 7 5.93 9.77 -52.36
CA ILE A 7 7.05 9.66 -51.42
C ILE A 7 7.10 10.89 -50.51
N ILE A 8 6.95 12.09 -51.07
CA ILE A 8 6.96 13.35 -50.28
C ILE A 8 5.79 13.39 -49.29
N VAL A 9 4.57 13.01 -49.74
CA VAL A 9 3.39 12.95 -48.86
C VAL A 9 3.58 11.91 -47.75
N GLY A 10 4.15 10.74 -48.07
CA GLY A 10 4.46 9.70 -47.09
C GLY A 10 5.45 10.18 -46.02
N VAL A 11 6.52 10.87 -46.43
CA VAL A 11 7.51 11.44 -45.49
C VAL A 11 6.88 12.52 -44.59
N ILE A 12 6.06 13.41 -45.14
CA ILE A 12 5.38 14.45 -44.37
C ILE A 12 4.44 13.83 -43.33
N LEU A 13 3.67 12.81 -43.70
CA LEU A 13 2.81 12.08 -42.77
C LEU A 13 3.62 11.40 -41.66
N LEU A 14 4.75 10.77 -42.00
CA LEU A 14 5.60 10.08 -41.02
C LEU A 14 6.22 11.06 -40.02
N VAL A 15 6.67 12.23 -40.49
CA VAL A 15 7.16 13.31 -39.63
C VAL A 15 6.04 13.86 -38.75
N ALA A 16 4.86 14.14 -39.31
CA ALA A 16 3.72 14.64 -38.55
C ALA A 16 3.29 13.63 -37.46
N VAL A 17 3.19 12.34 -37.79
CA VAL A 17 2.86 11.28 -36.83
C VAL A 17 3.92 11.17 -35.74
N SER A 18 5.20 11.28 -36.09
CA SER A 18 6.30 11.23 -35.10
C SER A 18 6.26 12.42 -34.15
N LEU A 19 6.00 13.63 -34.65
CA LEU A 19 5.86 14.84 -33.83
C LEU A 19 4.63 14.77 -32.93
N ILE A 20 3.50 14.28 -33.45
CA ILE A 20 2.27 14.07 -32.67
C ILE A 20 2.51 13.02 -31.58
N SER A 21 3.15 11.90 -31.91
CA SER A 21 3.49 10.85 -30.94
C SER A 21 4.40 11.38 -29.83
N LEU A 22 5.44 12.15 -30.17
CA LEU A 22 6.32 12.78 -29.20
C LEU A 22 5.57 13.81 -28.33
N TYR A 23 4.69 14.61 -28.91
CA TYR A 23 3.85 15.56 -28.17
C TYR A 23 2.91 14.83 -27.21
N LEU A 24 2.22 13.78 -27.64
CA LEU A 24 1.37 12.97 -26.78
C LEU A 24 2.17 12.27 -25.67
N TYR A 25 3.36 11.78 -25.97
CA TYR A 25 4.26 11.18 -24.98
C TYR A 25 4.69 12.20 -23.91
N THR A 26 5.14 13.39 -24.34
CA THR A 26 5.52 14.46 -23.40
C THR A 26 4.34 14.96 -22.57
N LEU A 27 3.14 15.07 -23.16
CA LEU A 27 1.91 15.40 -22.45
C LEU A 27 1.56 14.32 -21.41
N SER A 28 1.68 13.03 -21.76
CA SER A 28 1.46 11.90 -20.84
C SER A 28 2.44 11.92 -19.67
N VAL A 29 3.73 12.15 -19.92
CA VAL A 29 4.76 12.27 -18.87
C VAL A 29 4.48 13.47 -17.97
N LYS A 30 4.12 14.63 -18.54
CA LYS A 30 3.78 15.83 -17.77
C LYS A 30 2.57 15.58 -16.85
N MET A 31 1.54 14.88 -17.34
CA MET A 31 0.37 14.52 -16.55
C MET A 31 0.72 13.57 -15.39
N LYS A 32 1.52 12.52 -15.64
CA LYS A 32 1.97 11.60 -14.57
C LYS A 32 2.73 12.32 -13.46
N LYS A 33 3.59 13.29 -13.83
CA LYS A 33 4.34 14.09 -12.85
C LYS A 33 3.41 14.95 -11.97
N VAL A 34 2.40 15.58 -12.57
CA VAL A 34 1.41 16.39 -11.83
C VAL A 34 0.59 15.52 -10.87
N GLU A 35 0.20 14.32 -11.29
CA GLU A 35 -0.53 13.38 -10.44
C GLU A 35 0.34 12.91 -9.26
N GLU A 36 1.61 12.57 -9.51
CA GLU A 36 2.54 12.16 -8.46
C GLU A 36 2.81 13.30 -7.45
N GLU A 37 2.98 14.53 -7.91
CA GLU A 37 3.14 15.69 -7.01
C GLU A 37 1.87 15.97 -6.20
N ARG A 38 0.69 15.89 -6.82
CA ARG A 38 -0.59 16.02 -6.10
C ARG A 38 -0.75 14.94 -5.04
N TYR A 39 -0.41 13.70 -5.36
CA TYR A 39 -0.47 12.59 -4.42
C TYR A 39 0.51 12.82 -3.26
N LYS A 40 1.76 13.22 -3.52
CA LYS A 40 2.74 13.55 -2.47
C LYS A 40 2.24 14.66 -1.56
N ASP A 41 1.70 15.74 -2.13
CA ASP A 41 1.13 16.86 -1.38
C ASP A 41 -0.02 16.42 -0.48
N PHE A 42 -0.94 15.60 -1.03
CA PHE A 42 -2.06 15.03 -0.29
C PHE A 42 -1.60 14.22 0.92
N PHE A 43 -0.70 13.24 0.75
CA PHE A 43 -0.21 12.42 1.87
C PHE A 43 0.56 13.25 2.90
N SER A 44 1.37 14.22 2.45
CA SER A 44 2.05 15.14 3.35
C SER A 44 1.08 15.99 4.17
N SER A 45 -0.03 16.44 3.58
CA SER A 45 -1.07 17.20 4.28
C SER A 45 -1.80 16.37 5.35
N LEU A 46 -1.86 15.04 5.16
CA LEU A 46 -2.38 14.08 6.13
C LEU A 46 -1.35 13.69 7.21
N GLY A 47 -0.14 14.27 7.16
CA GLY A 47 0.96 13.91 8.06
C GLY A 47 1.61 12.56 7.75
N ILE A 48 1.29 11.94 6.61
CA ILE A 48 1.88 10.67 6.19
C ILE A 48 3.20 10.95 5.49
N GLN A 49 4.28 10.39 6.04
CA GLN A 49 5.62 10.62 5.54
C GLN A 49 6.14 9.39 4.80
N LYS A 50 6.63 9.59 3.58
CA LYS A 50 7.39 8.58 2.86
C LYS A 50 8.84 8.61 3.36
N ILE A 51 9.32 7.49 3.87
CA ILE A 51 10.74 7.34 4.24
C ILE A 51 11.59 7.34 2.95
N ASN A 52 12.55 8.27 2.87
CA ASN A 52 13.44 8.42 1.71
C ASN A 52 14.89 8.70 2.18
N PRO A 53 15.89 7.87 1.82
CA PRO A 53 15.75 6.64 1.01
C PRO A 53 14.94 5.56 1.75
N PRO A 54 14.33 4.60 1.03
CA PRO A 54 13.62 3.49 1.65
C PRO A 54 14.53 2.72 2.61
N VAL A 55 14.03 2.42 3.80
CA VAL A 55 14.72 1.60 4.80
C VAL A 55 14.01 0.25 4.88
N LYS A 56 14.77 -0.85 4.82
CA LYS A 56 14.20 -2.19 4.99
C LYS A 56 13.69 -2.32 6.42
N ALA A 57 12.42 -2.70 6.59
CA ALA A 57 11.84 -2.98 7.89
C ALA A 57 12.61 -4.13 8.57
N LYS A 58 12.86 -4.00 9.88
CA LYS A 58 13.49 -5.06 10.67
C LYS A 58 12.54 -6.25 10.72
N ASP A 59 13.08 -7.43 10.44
CA ASP A 59 12.31 -8.66 10.52
C ASP A 59 11.97 -9.01 11.97
N PHE A 60 10.82 -9.65 12.15
CA PHE A 60 10.36 -10.18 13.42
C PHE A 60 9.45 -11.38 13.18
N THR A 61 9.30 -12.20 14.22
CA THR A 61 8.36 -13.33 14.23
C THR A 61 7.55 -13.27 15.51
N LEU A 62 6.23 -13.27 15.39
CA LEU A 62 5.28 -13.24 16.50
C LEU A 62 4.26 -14.37 16.35
N GLU A 63 3.60 -14.73 17.44
CA GLU A 63 2.46 -15.65 17.38
C GLU A 63 1.18 -14.90 17.00
N ASP A 64 0.34 -15.53 16.19
CA ASP A 64 -1.04 -15.08 15.98
C ASP A 64 -1.98 -15.56 17.12
N LEU A 65 -3.27 -15.23 16.99
CA LEU A 65 -4.31 -15.68 17.92
C LEU A 65 -4.53 -17.21 17.92
N LYS A 66 -4.10 -17.91 16.87
CA LYS A 66 -4.20 -19.37 16.71
C LYS A 66 -2.91 -20.10 17.14
N ARG A 67 -1.91 -19.40 17.69
CA ARG A 67 -0.58 -19.92 18.06
C ARG A 67 0.30 -20.30 16.86
N SER A 68 0.00 -19.79 15.67
CA SER A 68 0.86 -19.93 14.50
C SER A 68 1.96 -18.88 14.55
N ALA A 69 3.20 -19.28 14.27
CA ALA A 69 4.29 -18.33 14.08
C ALA A 69 4.12 -17.61 12.74
N VAL A 70 4.20 -16.28 12.75
CA VAL A 70 4.06 -15.41 11.59
C VAL A 70 5.26 -14.47 11.54
N SER A 71 5.98 -14.49 10.42
CA SER A 71 7.14 -13.64 10.18
C SER A 71 6.81 -12.50 9.22
N LEU A 72 7.44 -11.34 9.41
CA LEU A 72 7.29 -10.22 8.47
C LEU A 72 7.74 -10.62 7.06
N ARG A 73 8.78 -11.46 6.95
CA ARG A 73 9.29 -11.98 5.67
C ARG A 73 8.32 -12.89 4.92
N ASP A 74 7.33 -13.49 5.59
CA ASP A 74 6.34 -14.35 4.93
C ASP A 74 5.47 -13.56 3.93
N PHE A 75 5.50 -12.23 4.00
CA PHE A 75 4.74 -11.30 3.17
C PHE A 75 5.62 -10.48 2.22
N GLU A 76 6.86 -10.90 1.95
CA GLU A 76 7.69 -10.24 0.93
C GLU A 76 6.96 -10.21 -0.43
N GLY A 77 6.97 -9.04 -1.08
CA GLY A 77 6.23 -8.81 -2.33
C GLY A 77 4.79 -8.32 -2.15
N LYS A 78 4.23 -8.40 -0.94
CA LYS A 78 2.92 -7.79 -0.61
C LYS A 78 3.07 -6.39 -0.03
N VAL A 79 2.03 -5.58 -0.21
CA VAL A 79 1.86 -4.33 0.55
C VAL A 79 1.41 -4.68 1.96
N ILE A 80 2.19 -4.27 2.97
CA ILE A 80 1.90 -4.55 4.38
C ILE A 80 1.42 -3.27 5.06
N PHE A 81 0.19 -3.28 5.58
CA PHE A 81 -0.25 -2.29 6.56
C PHE A 81 0.04 -2.82 7.97
N LEU A 82 1.16 -2.37 8.54
CA LEU A 82 1.56 -2.66 9.90
C LEU A 82 0.93 -1.65 10.87
N ASN A 83 0.18 -2.14 11.86
CA ASN A 83 -0.48 -1.31 12.87
C ASN A 83 -0.11 -1.85 14.26
N PHE A 84 0.34 -0.97 15.16
CA PHE A 84 0.59 -1.31 16.56
C PHE A 84 -0.53 -0.76 17.41
N TRP A 85 -1.14 -1.61 18.24
CA TRP A 85 -2.35 -1.25 18.96
C TRP A 85 -2.46 -1.97 20.32
N ALA A 86 -3.53 -1.63 21.03
CA ALA A 86 -3.98 -2.34 22.22
C ALA A 86 -5.50 -2.17 22.38
N THR A 87 -6.17 -3.13 23.02
CA THR A 87 -7.60 -3.12 23.33
C THR A 87 -8.05 -1.93 24.17
N TRP A 88 -7.15 -1.35 24.96
CA TRP A 88 -7.41 -0.18 25.79
C TRP A 88 -7.09 1.15 25.09
N CYS A 89 -6.47 1.14 23.90
CA CYS A 89 -6.06 2.33 23.16
C CYS A 89 -7.26 2.97 22.43
N PRO A 90 -7.79 4.13 22.87
CA PRO A 90 -8.96 4.74 22.24
C PRO A 90 -8.78 5.10 20.75
N PRO A 91 -7.67 5.75 20.31
CA PRO A 91 -7.52 6.07 18.88
C PRO A 91 -7.45 4.80 18.02
N CYS A 92 -6.73 3.78 18.49
CA CYS A 92 -6.66 2.49 17.80
C CYS A 92 -8.06 1.89 17.57
N ARG A 93 -8.92 1.88 18.59
CA ARG A 93 -10.30 1.38 18.47
C ARG A 93 -11.15 2.17 17.48
N ILE A 94 -10.94 3.48 17.36
CA ILE A 94 -11.65 4.34 16.40
C ILE A 94 -11.23 4.00 14.96
N GLU A 95 -9.98 3.58 14.75
CA GLU A 95 -9.41 3.25 13.44
C GLU A 95 -9.81 1.84 12.95
N MET A 96 -9.97 0.87 13.86
CA MET A 96 -10.21 -0.53 13.51
C MET A 96 -11.42 -0.80 12.58
N PRO A 97 -12.58 -0.12 12.69
CA PRO A 97 -13.66 -0.26 11.72
C PRO A 97 -13.26 0.11 10.29
N ALA A 98 -12.39 1.11 10.11
CA ALA A 98 -11.87 1.48 8.81
C ALA A 98 -10.83 0.45 8.32
N MET A 99 -9.99 -0.07 9.22
CA MET A 99 -9.07 -1.17 8.92
C MET A 99 -9.80 -2.42 8.45
N GLU A 100 -10.91 -2.79 9.08
CA GLU A 100 -11.73 -3.94 8.66
C GLU A 100 -12.31 -3.74 7.25
N LYS A 101 -12.83 -2.55 6.94
CA LYS A 101 -13.30 -2.23 5.58
C LYS A 101 -12.18 -2.35 4.55
N LEU A 102 -10.98 -1.88 4.90
CA LEU A 102 -9.79 -1.97 4.05
C LEU A 102 -9.40 -3.45 3.83
N TRP A 103 -9.39 -4.24 4.90
CA TRP A 103 -9.10 -5.67 4.84
C TRP A 103 -10.09 -6.41 3.95
N GLN A 104 -11.40 -6.25 4.15
CA GLN A 104 -12.41 -6.91 3.32
C GLN A 104 -12.28 -6.56 1.83
N LYS A 105 -11.83 -5.35 1.52
CA LYS A 105 -11.67 -4.89 0.14
C LYS A 105 -10.45 -5.49 -0.55
N PHE A 106 -9.34 -5.68 0.16
CA PHE A 106 -8.03 -5.97 -0.46
C PHE A 106 -7.40 -7.29 -0.01
N LYS A 107 -8.01 -8.06 0.90
CA LYS A 107 -7.46 -9.33 1.42
C LYS A 107 -7.18 -10.40 0.37
N ASP A 108 -7.86 -10.32 -0.78
CA ASP A 108 -7.68 -11.26 -1.89
C ASP A 108 -6.68 -10.74 -2.95
N GLU A 109 -6.02 -9.60 -2.69
CA GLU A 109 -4.97 -9.00 -3.51
C GLU A 109 -3.58 -9.16 -2.85
N ASP A 110 -2.55 -8.49 -3.40
CA ASP A 110 -1.20 -8.42 -2.81
C ASP A 110 -1.12 -7.42 -1.65
N PHE A 111 -2.02 -7.58 -0.68
CA PHE A 111 -2.16 -6.73 0.49
C PHE A 111 -2.39 -7.55 1.77
N VAL A 112 -1.81 -7.12 2.88
CA VAL A 112 -2.05 -7.69 4.20
C VAL A 112 -2.07 -6.63 5.28
N ILE A 113 -2.96 -6.78 6.27
CA ILE A 113 -2.89 -6.04 7.54
C ILE A 113 -2.20 -6.94 8.56
N LEU A 114 -1.19 -6.41 9.25
CA LEU A 114 -0.59 -7.02 10.43
C LEU A 114 -0.86 -6.11 11.63
N ALA A 115 -1.89 -6.43 12.40
CA ALA A 115 -2.24 -5.69 13.61
C ALA A 115 -1.52 -6.31 14.82
N VAL A 116 -0.45 -5.67 15.28
CA VAL A 116 0.39 -6.12 16.40
C VAL A 116 -0.15 -5.56 17.71
N ASP A 117 -0.72 -6.43 18.54
CA ASP A 117 -1.15 -6.11 19.89
C ASP A 117 0.04 -6.09 20.85
N LEU A 118 0.09 -5.06 21.71
CA LEU A 118 1.21 -4.80 22.61
C LEU A 118 0.91 -5.26 24.04
N ARG A 119 1.63 -6.30 24.48
CA ARG A 119 1.73 -6.73 25.90
C ARG A 119 0.39 -7.10 26.56
N GLU A 120 -0.57 -7.62 25.80
CA GLU A 120 -1.82 -8.14 26.35
C GLU A 120 -1.92 -9.67 26.30
N ALA A 121 -2.79 -10.22 27.15
CA ALA A 121 -3.08 -11.65 27.14
C ALA A 121 -3.91 -12.03 25.91
N ARG A 122 -3.56 -13.15 25.27
CA ARG A 122 -4.25 -13.67 24.07
C ARG A 122 -5.76 -13.70 24.23
N GLU A 123 -6.25 -14.13 25.38
CA GLU A 123 -7.68 -14.29 25.66
C GLU A 123 -8.39 -12.93 25.61
N LYS A 124 -7.76 -11.89 26.16
CA LYS A 124 -8.30 -10.52 26.13
C LYS A 124 -8.40 -10.00 24.71
N VAL A 125 -7.33 -10.16 23.93
CA VAL A 125 -7.27 -9.72 22.53
C VAL A 125 -8.25 -10.50 21.68
N SER A 126 -8.29 -11.83 21.82
CA SER A 126 -9.19 -12.70 21.06
C SER A 126 -10.66 -12.40 21.35
N SER A 127 -11.03 -12.13 22.61
CA SER A 127 -12.40 -11.72 22.95
C SER A 127 -12.74 -10.38 22.31
N PHE A 128 -11.85 -9.39 22.40
CA PHE A 128 -12.07 -8.08 21.80
C PHE A 128 -12.27 -8.16 20.27
N ILE A 129 -11.38 -8.88 19.56
CA ILE A 129 -11.47 -9.06 18.11
C ILE A 129 -12.78 -9.73 17.72
N LYS A 130 -13.17 -10.78 18.45
CA LYS A 130 -14.40 -11.53 18.20
C LYS A 130 -15.66 -10.69 18.47
N GLU A 131 -15.71 -9.98 19.58
CA GLU A 131 -16.84 -9.13 19.98
C GLU A 131 -17.10 -8.00 18.97
N ASN A 132 -16.05 -7.47 18.36
CA ASN A 132 -16.15 -6.39 17.39
C ASN A 132 -16.22 -6.88 15.92
N GLY A 133 -16.14 -8.21 15.69
CA GLY A 133 -16.27 -8.80 14.36
C GLY A 133 -15.11 -8.51 13.41
N TYR A 134 -13.91 -8.25 13.95
CA TYR A 134 -12.73 -7.99 13.13
C TYR A 134 -12.13 -9.30 12.62
N THR A 135 -11.64 -9.28 11.38
CA THR A 135 -11.16 -10.49 10.69
C THR A 135 -9.76 -10.35 10.07
N PHE A 136 -9.15 -9.17 10.18
CA PHE A 136 -7.75 -8.99 9.79
C PHE A 136 -6.79 -9.78 10.71
N PRO A 137 -5.61 -10.18 10.20
CA PRO A 137 -4.60 -10.85 11.01
C PRO A 137 -4.14 -10.02 12.22
N VAL A 138 -4.10 -10.67 13.39
CA VAL A 138 -3.65 -10.09 14.65
C VAL A 138 -2.48 -10.90 15.20
N LEU A 139 -1.39 -10.22 15.51
CA LEU A 139 -0.18 -10.77 16.10
C LEU A 139 -0.03 -10.28 17.54
N LEU A 140 0.56 -11.11 18.39
CA LEU A 140 0.74 -10.81 19.81
C LEU A 140 2.21 -10.53 20.12
N ASP A 141 2.55 -9.28 20.43
CA ASP A 141 3.84 -8.93 21.03
C ASP A 141 3.73 -8.88 22.56
N SER A 142 3.57 -10.05 23.17
CA SER A 142 3.41 -10.18 24.62
C SER A 142 4.61 -9.66 25.42
N ARG A 143 5.79 -9.47 24.78
CA ARG A 143 7.03 -9.04 25.45
C ARG A 143 7.45 -7.61 25.09
N GLY A 144 6.83 -6.96 24.10
CA GLY A 144 7.26 -5.65 23.61
C GLY A 144 8.64 -5.72 22.94
N ALA A 145 8.90 -6.80 22.19
CA ALA A 145 10.21 -7.07 21.60
C ALA A 145 10.39 -6.48 20.20
N VAL A 146 9.30 -6.03 19.57
CA VAL A 146 9.26 -5.43 18.23
C VAL A 146 9.05 -3.93 18.35
#